data_AF-A0A965PQ09-F1
#
_entry.id   AF-A0A965PQ09-F1
#
_cell.length_a   1.000
_cell.length_b   1.000
_cell.length_c   1.000
_cell.angle_alpha   90.00
_cell.angle_beta   90.00
_cell.angle_gamma   90.00
#
_symmetry.space_group_name_H-M   'P 1'
#
loop_
_entity.id
_entity.type
_entity.pdbx_description
1 polymer ?
#
loop_
_entity_poly.entity_id
_entity_poly.type
_entity_poly.pdbx_seq_one_letter_code
_entity_poly.pdbx_strand_id
1 'polypeptide(L)' 'MDDDLEAVAVKAAATNEREYGYGWKAYVNGAARPTTRWAGIGWDEAQHAAEACGRPIYWSREPIPADRGVI' A
#
# COMPACT_ATOMS: atom_id res chain seq x y z
N MET A 1 18.33 -19.21 19.59
CA MET A 1 17.02 -18.68 20.06
C MET A 1 16.78 -17.28 19.52
N ASP A 2 17.81 -16.47 19.31
CA ASP A 2 17.69 -15.15 18.68
C ASP A 2 17.44 -15.20 17.16
N ASP A 3 17.97 -16.21 16.45
CA ASP A 3 17.78 -16.37 15.00
C ASP A 3 16.30 -16.53 14.59
N ASP A 4 15.49 -17.17 15.44
CA ASP A 4 14.05 -17.34 15.20
C ASP A 4 13.27 -16.04 15.41
N LEU A 5 13.70 -15.20 16.35
CA LEU A 5 13.08 -13.90 16.61
C LEU A 5 13.38 -12.91 15.48
N GLU A 6 14.62 -12.92 14.97
CA GLU A 6 15.01 -12.12 13.81
C GLU A 6 14.23 -12.56 12.55
N ALA A 7 14.12 -13.86 12.29
CA ALA A 7 13.34 -14.37 11.16
C ALA A 7 11.85 -13.99 11.23
N VAL A 8 11.26 -14.01 12.43
CA VAL A 8 9.87 -13.56 12.66
C VAL A 8 9.73 -12.06 12.42
N ALA A 9 10.67 -11.25 12.89
CA ALA A 9 10.66 -9.80 12.68
C ALA A 9 10.79 -9.43 11.19
N VAL A 10 11.67 -10.12 10.44
CA VAL A 10 11.83 -9.92 8.99
C VAL A 10 10.53 -10.28 8.26
N LYS A 11 9.90 -11.40 8.60
CA LYS A 11 8.63 -11.81 7.99
C LYS A 11 7.50 -10.83 8.32
N ALA A 12 7.46 -10.30 9.54
CA ALA A 12 6.50 -9.28 9.94
C ALA A 12 6.72 -7.98 9.16
N ALA A 13 7.97 -7.53 9.02
CA ALA A 13 8.31 -6.34 8.23
C ALA A 13 7.89 -6.48 6.76
N ALA A 14 8.18 -7.63 6.12
CA ALA A 14 7.76 -7.90 4.75
C ALA A 14 6.22 -7.93 4.60
N THR A 15 5.50 -8.41 5.62
CA THR A 15 4.04 -8.40 5.63
C THR A 15 3.50 -6.97 5.74
N ASN A 16 4.06 -6.18 6.65
CA ASN A 16 3.70 -4.78 6.88
C ASN A 16 3.94 -3.93 5.62
N GLU A 17 5.06 -4.13 4.94
CA GLU A 17 5.40 -3.45 3.68
C GLU A 17 4.39 -3.79 2.57
N ARG A 18 4.02 -5.07 2.44
CA ARG A 18 3.00 -5.49 1.47
C ARG A 18 1.65 -4.83 1.78
N GLU A 19 1.20 -4.87 3.04
CA GLU A 19 -0.04 -4.21 3.47
C GLU A 19 -0.04 -2.71 3.18
N TYR A 20 1.06 -2.03 3.48
CA TYR A 20 1.24 -0.62 3.15
C TYR A 20 1.06 -0.37 1.65
N GLY A 21 1.71 -1.17 0.80
CA GLY A 21 1.58 -1.06 -0.64
C GLY A 21 0.18 -1.32 -1.18
N TYR A 22 -0.60 -2.21 -0.53
CA TYR A 22 -2.03 -2.39 -0.85
C TYR A 22 -2.84 -1.12 -0.54
N GLY A 23 -2.57 -0.47 0.59
CA GLY A 23 -3.17 0.80 0.98
C GLY A 23 -2.97 1.90 -0.06
N TRP A 24 -1.72 2.08 -0.50
CA TRP A 24 -1.37 3.06 -1.52
C TRP A 24 -2.11 2.82 -2.83
N LYS A 25 -2.16 1.56 -3.29
CA LYS A 25 -2.88 1.18 -4.52
C LYS A 25 -4.39 1.39 -4.39
N ALA A 26 -4.96 1.14 -3.21
CA ALA A 26 -6.37 1.37 -2.96
C ALA A 26 -6.75 2.85 -3.14
N TYR A 27 -5.95 3.78 -2.59
CA TYR A 27 -6.18 5.22 -2.79
C TYR A 27 -6.12 5.61 -4.27
N VAL A 28 -5.04 5.19 -4.96
CA VAL A 28 -4.82 5.50 -6.38
C VAL A 28 -5.98 5.01 -7.26
N ASN A 29 -6.58 3.87 -6.93
CA ASN A 29 -7.73 3.31 -7.65
C ASN A 29 -9.09 3.88 -7.20
N GLY A 30 -9.12 4.84 -6.27
CA GLY A 30 -10.36 5.43 -5.74
C GLY A 30 -11.16 4.50 -4.82
N ALA A 31 -10.54 3.47 -4.27
CA ALA A 31 -11.18 2.57 -3.32
C ALA A 31 -11.26 3.19 -1.91
N ALA A 32 -12.20 2.67 -1.12
CA ALA A 32 -12.36 3.06 0.28
C ALA A 32 -11.10 2.76 1.11
N ARG A 33 -10.86 3.59 2.13
CA ARG A 33 -9.73 3.44 3.04
C ARG A 33 -9.79 2.07 3.77
N PRO A 34 -8.73 1.25 3.70
CA PRO A 34 -8.65 0.01 4.46
C PRO A 34 -8.68 0.23 5.99
N THR A 35 -9.15 -0.77 6.73
CA THR A 35 -9.20 -0.76 8.20
C THR A 35 -7.95 -1.36 8.87
N THR A 36 -7.15 -2.13 8.14
CA THR A 36 -5.90 -2.68 8.66
C THR A 36 -4.86 -1.57 8.81
N ARG A 37 -4.00 -1.68 9.84
CA ARG A 37 -3.10 -0.60 10.25
C ARG A 37 -2.21 -0.11 9.11
N TRP A 38 -1.44 -1.01 8.49
CA TRP A 38 -0.44 -0.63 7.50
C TRP A 38 -1.06 -0.21 6.18
N ALA A 39 -2.12 -0.87 5.74
CA ALA A 39 -2.85 -0.45 4.55
C ALA A 39 -3.59 0.89 4.76
N GLY A 40 -4.09 1.16 5.98
CA GLY A 40 -4.63 2.47 6.33
C GLY A 40 -3.56 3.57 6.24
N ILE A 41 -2.37 3.34 6.81
CA ILE A 41 -1.24 4.26 6.71
C ILE A 41 -0.86 4.51 5.24
N GLY A 42 -0.71 3.46 4.43
CA GLY A 42 -0.37 3.60 3.02
C GLY A 42 -1.42 4.35 2.20
N TRP A 43 -2.70 4.22 2.54
CA TRP A 43 -3.79 4.97 1.90
C TRP A 43 -3.73 6.46 2.29
N ASP A 44 -3.56 6.77 3.57
CA ASP A 44 -3.49 8.15 4.08
C ASP A 44 -2.27 8.89 3.51
N GLU A 45 -1.12 8.21 3.43
CA GLU A 45 0.09 8.80 2.84
C GLU A 45 -0.05 9.03 1.32
N ALA A 46 -0.70 8.11 0.61
CA ALA A 46 -0.99 8.30 -0.82
C ALA A 46 -1.90 9.52 -1.06
N GLN A 47 -2.89 9.72 -0.17
CA GLN A 47 -3.73 10.90 -0.18
C GLN A 47 -2.91 12.18 0.02
N HIS A 48 -2.13 12.26 1.10
CA HIS A 48 -1.32 13.44 1.38
C HIS A 48 -0.31 13.73 0.25
N ALA A 49 0.30 12.70 -0.32
CA ALA A 49 1.21 12.84 -1.44
C ALA A 49 0.50 13.42 -2.68
N ALA A 50 -0.72 12.96 -2.95
CA ALA A 50 -1.51 13.45 -4.07
C ALA A 50 -1.97 14.90 -3.88
N GLU A 51 -2.37 15.27 -2.65
CA GLU A 51 -2.73 16.63 -2.28
C GLU A 51 -1.55 17.59 -2.41
N ALA A 52 -0.37 17.20 -1.90
CA ALA A 52 0.86 17.99 -2.02
C ALA A 52 1.31 18.18 -3.48
N CYS A 53 1.09 17.18 -4.33
CA CYS A 53 1.49 17.22 -5.74
C CYS A 53 0.42 17.76 -6.70
N GLY A 54 -0.82 17.93 -6.23
CA GLY A 54 -1.98 18.23 -7.07
C GLY A 54 -2.35 17.13 -8.07
N ARG A 55 -1.81 15.91 -7.89
CA ARG A 55 -2.04 14.75 -8.78
C ARG A 55 -1.73 13.44 -8.07
N PRO A 56 -2.37 12.31 -8.42
CA PRO A 56 -2.01 11.00 -7.88
C PRO A 56 -0.55 10.63 -8.14
N ILE A 57 0.12 10.06 -7.13
CA ILE A 57 1.49 9.56 -7.22
C ILE A 57 1.48 8.04 -7.34
N TYR A 58 2.03 7.52 -8.44
CA TYR A 58 2.15 6.10 -8.71
C TYR A 58 3.55 5.63 -8.31
N TRP A 59 3.70 5.18 -7.06
CA TRP A 59 5.00 4.79 -6.50
C TRP A 59 5.54 3.45 -7.03
N SER A 60 4.68 2.60 -7.61
CA SER A 60 5.08 1.39 -8.34
C SER A 60 4.63 1.51 -9.79
N ARG A 61 5.58 1.40 -10.73
CA ARG A 61 5.44 1.60 -12.19
C ARG A 61 4.47 0.69 -12.95
N GLU A 62 3.59 -0.05 -12.28
CA GLU A 62 2.47 -0.69 -12.95
C GLU A 62 1.19 0.03 -12.57
N PRO A 63 0.71 0.99 -13.40
CA PRO A 63 -0.71 1.28 -13.40
C PRO A 63 -1.46 -0.05 -13.58
N ILE A 64 -2.51 -0.30 -12.81
CA ILE A 64 -3.46 -1.34 -13.20
C ILE A 64 -4.09 -0.83 -14.49
N PRO A 65 -3.85 -1.46 -15.66
CA PRO A 65 -4.51 -1.03 -16.88
C PRO A 65 -6.03 -1.17 -16.67
N ALA A 66 -6.77 -0.12 -17.03
CA ALA A 66 -8.23 -0.08 -16.95
C ALA A 66 -8.92 -1.22 -17.74
N ASP A 67 -8.17 -1.97 -18.54
CA ASP A 67 -8.64 -3.08 -19.38
C ASP A 67 -8.67 -4.46 -18.71
N ARG A 68 -8.29 -4.61 -17.44
CA ARG A 68 -8.69 -5.84 -16.70
C ARG A 68 -10.13 -5.69 -16.24
N GLY A 69 -11.01 -5.99 -17.19
CA GLY A 69 -12.45 -5.91 -17.08
C GLY A 69 -13.02 -6.55 -15.81
N VAL A 70 -14.15 -5.97 -15.43
CA VAL A 70 -15.29 -6.61 -14.77
C VAL A 70 -15.18 -8.15 -14.80
N ILE A 71 -15.05 -8.73 -13.61
CA ILE A 71 -15.59 -10.06 -13.32
C ILE A 71 -16.92 -9.82 -12.62
#